data_AF-A0A1B9APH1-F1
#
_entry.id   AF-A0A1B9APH1-F1
#
_cell.length_a   1.000
_cell.length_b   1.000
_cell.length_c   1.000
_cell.angle_alpha   90.00
_cell.angle_beta   90.00
_cell.angle_gamma   90.00
#
_symmetry.space_group_name_H-M   'P 1'
#
loop_
_entity.id
_entity.type
_entity.pdbx_description
1 polymer ?
#
loop_
_entity_poly.entity_id
_entity_poly.type
_entity_poly.pdbx_seq_one_letter_code
_entity_poly.pdbx_strand_id
1 'polypeptide(L)'
;MRIKKEKGTLDKVPISINLEEWIWETVDRIQANRTQFFRELFLEKMKKELLHAKLIGENDQMTEAFADYYRILCQQKRRKLPVRLDRSRVRSRNAGENVPASIKKKPVSLNLESWIWELISNLDPNRSAYFRRLFLAKVKNDLVSAGVIRGDAVIGKIHGDLYCQYFGPGDTKPEHGKLG
;
A
#
# COMPACT_ATOMS: atom_id res chain seq x y z
N MET A 1 14.67 9.25 41.25
CA MET A 1 14.18 8.12 40.43
C MET A 1 14.50 8.43 38.97
N ARG A 2 15.52 7.80 38.36
CA ARG A 2 15.91 8.06 36.96
C ARG A 2 15.07 7.16 36.06
N ILE A 3 14.07 7.72 35.38
CA ILE A 3 13.33 7.01 34.33
C ILE A 3 14.30 6.83 33.16
N LYS A 4 14.83 5.61 33.00
CA LYS A 4 15.49 5.20 31.77
C LYS A 4 14.43 5.28 30.67
N LYS A 5 14.57 6.24 29.75
CA LYS A 5 13.91 6.13 28.44
C LYS A 5 14.55 4.95 27.74
N GLU A 6 13.97 3.76 27.89
CA GLU A 6 14.26 2.67 26.98
C GLU A 6 13.87 3.17 25.59
N LYS A 7 14.88 3.48 24.77
CA LYS A 7 14.71 3.51 23.32
C LYS A 7 14.41 2.07 22.92
N GLY A 8 13.15 1.66 23.05
CA GLY A 8 12.66 0.42 22.47
C GLY A 8 12.88 0.53 20.98
N THR A 9 13.95 -0.10 20.48
CA THR A 9 14.08 -0.38 19.06
C THR A 9 12.89 -1.26 18.72
N LEU A 10 11.90 -0.71 18.01
CA LEU A 10 10.76 -1.46 17.51
C LEU A 10 11.30 -2.65 16.73
N ASP A 11 10.98 -3.87 17.19
CA ASP A 11 11.45 -5.10 16.56
C ASP A 11 10.97 -5.15 15.11
N LYS A 12 11.91 -5.23 14.16
CA LYS A 12 11.62 -5.32 12.74
C LYS A 12 11.74 -6.76 12.27
N VAL A 13 10.78 -7.20 11.47
CA VAL A 13 10.73 -8.55 10.92
C VAL A 13 10.85 -8.49 9.39
N PRO A 14 11.71 -9.30 8.76
CA PRO A 14 11.79 -9.41 7.32
C PRO A 14 10.58 -10.17 6.77
N ILE A 15 9.92 -9.58 5.77
CA ILE A 15 8.68 -10.10 5.19
C ILE A 15 8.82 -10.13 3.67
N SER A 16 8.61 -11.31 3.08
CA SER A 16 8.59 -11.46 1.62
C SER A 16 7.22 -11.09 1.04
N ILE A 17 7.19 -10.06 0.20
CA ILE A 17 6.01 -9.59 -0.54
C ILE A 17 6.23 -9.87 -2.02
N ASN A 18 5.21 -10.43 -2.69
CA ASN A 18 5.28 -10.83 -4.10
C ASN A 18 4.33 -9.99 -4.97
N LEU A 19 4.86 -8.97 -5.62
CA LEU A 19 4.11 -8.02 -6.47
C LEU A 19 4.60 -8.08 -7.92
N GLU A 20 3.80 -7.55 -8.84
CA GLU A 20 4.19 -7.34 -10.23
C GLU A 20 5.46 -6.48 -10.34
N GLU A 21 6.34 -6.83 -11.29
CA GLU A 21 7.63 -6.16 -11.47
C GLU A 21 7.51 -4.64 -11.66
N TRP A 22 6.53 -4.20 -12.46
CA TRP A 22 6.30 -2.77 -12.69
C TRP A 22 5.93 -1.98 -11.42
N ILE A 23 5.34 -2.63 -10.42
CA ILE A 23 5.05 -1.98 -9.13
C ILE A 23 6.37 -1.69 -8.42
N TRP A 24 7.29 -2.64 -8.42
CA TRP A 24 8.61 -2.44 -7.83
C TRP A 24 9.39 -1.35 -8.57
N GLU A 25 9.40 -1.39 -9.90
CA GLU A 25 10.02 -0.34 -10.72
C GLU A 25 9.44 1.05 -10.41
N THR A 26 8.12 1.14 -10.24
CA THR A 26 7.45 2.40 -9.89
C THR A 26 7.90 2.88 -8.51
N VAL A 27 7.92 1.99 -7.50
CA VAL A 27 8.36 2.34 -6.14
C VAL A 27 9.82 2.76 -6.11
N ASP A 28 10.69 2.07 -6.84
CA ASP A 28 12.12 2.39 -6.93
C ASP A 28 12.39 3.76 -7.53
N ARG A 29 11.57 4.17 -8.50
CA ARG A 29 11.69 5.49 -9.13
C ARG A 29 11.23 6.62 -8.20
N ILE A 30 10.22 6.39 -7.39
CA ILE A 30 9.62 7.45 -6.54
C ILE A 30 10.25 7.54 -5.14
N GLN A 31 10.83 6.45 -4.63
CA GLN A 31 11.33 6.39 -3.27
C GLN A 31 12.55 5.46 -3.15
N ALA A 32 13.60 5.95 -2.50
CA ALA A 32 14.84 5.19 -2.32
C ALA A 32 14.67 3.96 -1.40
N ASN A 33 13.70 4.00 -0.47
CA ASN A 33 13.47 2.95 0.52
C ASN A 33 12.08 2.34 0.39
N ARG A 34 12.00 1.17 -0.24
CA ARG A 34 10.74 0.40 -0.41
C ARG A 34 10.06 0.07 0.92
N THR A 35 10.84 -0.27 1.95
CA THR A 35 10.29 -0.63 3.27
C THR A 35 9.60 0.58 3.88
N GLN A 36 10.26 1.74 3.84
CA GLN A 36 9.69 2.98 4.35
C GLN A 36 8.44 3.38 3.55
N PHE A 37 8.48 3.27 2.22
CA PHE A 37 7.33 3.56 1.35
C PHE A 37 6.08 2.76 1.75
N PHE A 38 6.18 1.43 1.84
CA PHE A 38 5.02 0.60 2.16
C PHE A 38 4.56 0.75 3.62
N ARG A 39 5.49 1.02 4.53
CA ARG A 39 5.19 1.35 5.92
C ARG A 39 4.36 2.63 6.01
N GLU A 40 4.84 3.71 5.41
CA GLU A 40 4.15 5.01 5.42
C GLU A 40 2.77 4.89 4.77
N LEU A 41 2.69 4.21 3.62
CA LEU A 41 1.43 3.98 2.93
C LEU A 41 0.40 3.24 3.78
N PHE A 42 0.83 2.25 4.56
CA PHE A 42 -0.03 1.55 5.51
C PHE A 42 -0.50 2.48 6.64
N LEU A 43 0.43 3.24 7.24
CA LEU A 43 0.11 4.15 8.34
C LEU A 43 -0.81 5.30 7.89
N GLU A 44 -0.61 5.85 6.70
CA GLU A 44 -1.51 6.84 6.09
C GLU A 44 -2.92 6.28 5.92
N LYS A 45 -3.04 5.06 5.40
CA LYS A 45 -4.33 4.38 5.25
C LYS A 45 -5.01 4.21 6.60
N MET A 46 -4.28 3.75 7.61
CA MET A 46 -4.78 3.57 8.96
C MET A 46 -5.24 4.90 9.55
N LYS A 47 -4.44 5.96 9.43
CA LYS A 47 -4.74 7.30 9.93
C LYS A 47 -6.04 7.84 9.33
N LYS A 48 -6.16 7.78 8.00
CA LYS A 48 -7.35 8.25 7.28
C LYS A 48 -8.62 7.54 7.75
N GLU A 49 -8.55 6.24 8.00
CA GLU A 49 -9.72 5.49 8.47
C GLU A 49 -10.10 5.76 9.93
N LEU A 50 -9.11 5.89 10.81
CA LEU A 50 -9.35 6.23 12.22
C LEU A 50 -9.87 7.66 12.38
N LEU A 51 -9.33 8.62 11.60
CA LEU A 51 -9.83 10.00 11.54
C LEU A 51 -11.29 10.03 11.08
N HIS A 52 -11.61 9.32 9.99
CA HIS A 52 -12.99 9.25 9.48
C HIS A 52 -13.95 8.61 10.50
N ALA A 53 -13.46 7.68 11.31
CA ALA A 53 -14.23 7.06 12.40
C ALA A 53 -14.28 7.93 13.68
N LYS A 54 -13.66 9.13 13.68
CA LYS A 54 -13.52 10.01 14.85
C LYS A 54 -12.88 9.32 16.05
N LEU A 55 -11.98 8.36 15.80
CA LEU A 55 -11.28 7.59 16.83
C LEU A 55 -9.94 8.22 17.25
N ILE A 56 -9.41 9.15 16.44
CA ILE A 56 -8.17 9.89 16.69
C ILE A 56 -8.30 11.34 16.20
N GLY A 57 -7.42 12.23 16.66
CA GLY A 57 -7.31 13.61 16.20
C GLY A 57 -6.41 13.77 14.97
N GLU A 58 -6.56 14.88 14.23
CA GLU A 58 -5.86 15.15 12.95
C GLU A 58 -4.33 15.09 13.04
N ASN A 59 -3.78 15.45 14.21
CA ASN A 59 -2.34 15.52 14.44
C ASN A 59 -1.76 14.30 15.17
N ASP A 60 -2.57 13.28 15.46
CA ASP A 60 -2.08 12.11 16.18
C ASP A 60 -1.07 11.33 15.31
N GLN A 61 0.08 11.01 15.92
CA GLN A 61 1.08 10.14 15.32
C GLN A 61 0.58 8.69 15.38
N MET A 62 0.71 7.95 14.28
CA MET A 62 0.30 6.54 14.24
C MET A 62 1.30 5.68 15.01
N THR A 63 0.86 5.14 16.14
CA THR A 63 1.62 4.27 17.03
C THR A 63 0.96 2.89 17.13
N GLU A 64 1.66 1.94 17.75
CA GLU A 64 1.15 0.59 18.05
C GLU A 64 -0.16 0.62 18.86
N ALA A 65 -0.35 1.59 19.75
CA ALA A 65 -1.57 1.71 20.55
C ALA A 65 -2.85 1.89 19.69
N PHE A 66 -2.72 2.45 18.49
CA PHE A 66 -3.84 2.62 17.55
C PHE A 66 -4.17 1.35 16.75
N ALA A 67 -3.34 0.31 16.83
CA ALA A 67 -3.56 -0.96 16.15
C ALA A 67 -4.88 -1.62 16.54
N ASP A 68 -5.25 -1.56 17.83
CA ASP A 68 -6.47 -2.19 18.34
C ASP A 68 -7.74 -1.52 17.83
N TYR A 69 -7.81 -0.19 17.90
CA TYR A 69 -8.92 0.58 17.33
C TYR A 69 -9.10 0.29 15.84
N TYR A 70 -7.99 0.24 15.11
CA TYR A 70 -8.02 -0.02 13.68
C TYR A 70 -8.48 -1.45 13.37
N ARG A 71 -8.01 -2.43 14.15
CA ARG A 71 -8.43 -3.83 14.04
C ARG A 71 -9.94 -3.97 14.25
N ILE A 72 -10.49 -3.35 15.29
CA ILE A 72 -11.93 -3.36 15.58
C ILE A 72 -12.72 -2.73 14.43
N LEU A 73 -12.30 -1.56 13.94
CA LEU A 73 -12.94 -0.88 12.82
C LEU A 73 -13.01 -1.77 11.57
N CYS A 74 -11.90 -2.45 11.24
CA CYS A 74 -11.84 -3.34 10.09
C CYS A 74 -12.72 -4.59 10.26
N GLN A 75 -12.78 -5.16 11.47
CA GLN A 75 -13.68 -6.29 11.77
C GLN A 75 -15.16 -5.88 11.60
N GLN A 76 -15.54 -4.70 12.06
CA GLN A 76 -16.91 -4.19 11.89
C GLN A 76 -17.26 -3.99 10.41
N LYS A 77 -16.34 -3.45 9.59
CA LYS A 77 -16.54 -3.32 8.14
C LYS A 77 -16.73 -4.67 7.46
N ARG A 78 -15.95 -5.69 7.84
CA ARG A 78 -16.09 -7.05 7.31
C ARG A 78 -17.44 -7.69 7.64
N ARG A 79 -17.98 -7.47 8.85
CA ARG A 79 -19.31 -7.95 9.24
C ARG A 79 -20.46 -7.31 8.45
N LYS A 80 -20.23 -6.13 7.86
CA LYS A 80 -21.21 -5.40 7.05
C LYS A 80 -21.18 -5.75 5.55
N LEU A 81 -20.18 -6.49 5.09
CA LEU A 81 -20.08 -6.93 3.70
C LEU A 81 -20.81 -8.29 3.55
N PRO A 82 -21.73 -8.46 2.58
CA PRO A 82 -22.28 -9.77 2.30
C PRO A 82 -21.15 -10.71 1.90
N VAL A 83 -21.06 -11.86 2.57
CA VAL A 83 -20.06 -12.89 2.30
C VAL A 83 -20.29 -13.47 0.90
N ARG A 84 -19.79 -12.81 -0.14
CA ARG A 84 -19.56 -13.47 -1.44
C ARG A 84 -18.21 -14.15 -1.37
N LEU A 85 -18.22 -15.37 -0.86
CA LEU A 85 -17.16 -16.34 -1.09
C LEU A 85 -17.26 -16.82 -2.54
N ASP A 86 -16.74 -16.03 -3.48
CA ASP A 86 -16.39 -16.61 -4.78
C ASP A 86 -15.04 -17.29 -4.64
N ARG A 87 -15.08 -18.57 -4.22
CA ARG A 87 -13.92 -19.46 -4.20
C ARG A 87 -13.74 -20.09 -5.58
N SER A 88 -13.59 -19.29 -6.62
CA SER A 88 -13.00 -19.76 -7.87
C SER A 88 -11.47 -19.80 -7.69
N ARG A 89 -10.99 -20.86 -7.03
CA ARG A 89 -9.56 -21.27 -7.10
C ARG A 89 -9.27 -21.73 -8.53
N VAL A 90 -9.04 -20.80 -9.44
CA VAL A 90 -8.41 -21.12 -10.73
C VAL A 90 -6.93 -21.34 -10.44
N ARG A 91 -6.55 -22.59 -10.17
CA ARG A 91 -5.16 -23.02 -10.32
C ARG A 91 -4.84 -22.97 -11.81
N SER A 92 -4.28 -21.85 -12.27
CA SER A 92 -3.73 -21.76 -13.62
C SER A 92 -2.50 -22.67 -13.69
N ARG A 93 -2.70 -23.93 -14.10
CA ARG A 93 -1.65 -24.80 -14.63
C ARG A 93 -1.28 -24.23 -15.99
N ASN A 94 -0.33 -23.31 -16.04
CA ASN A 94 0.43 -22.96 -17.24
C ASN A 94 1.78 -22.39 -16.77
N ALA A 95 2.59 -23.26 -16.15
CA ALA A 95 4.02 -23.00 -15.97
C ALA A 95 4.69 -23.47 -17.26
N GLY A 96 4.88 -22.57 -18.22
CA GLY A 96 5.52 -22.95 -19.49
C GLY A 96 5.53 -21.89 -20.59
N GLU A 97 4.75 -20.82 -20.48
CA GLU A 97 4.73 -19.76 -21.50
C GLU A 97 5.28 -18.46 -20.94
N ASN A 98 6.02 -17.74 -21.79
CA ASN A 98 6.65 -16.44 -21.52
C ASN A 98 5.62 -15.43 -20.98
N VAL A 99 5.42 -15.44 -19.67
CA VAL A 99 4.57 -14.46 -18.98
C VAL A 99 5.17 -13.08 -19.26
N PRO A 100 4.40 -12.12 -19.82
CA PRO A 100 4.89 -10.77 -20.01
C PRO A 100 5.44 -10.20 -18.70
N ALA A 101 6.55 -9.45 -18.75
CA ALA A 101 7.17 -8.86 -17.55
C ALA A 101 6.17 -8.05 -16.70
N SER A 102 5.16 -7.45 -17.34
CA SER A 102 4.05 -6.75 -16.69
C SER A 102 3.18 -7.61 -15.75
N ILE A 103 3.20 -8.93 -15.92
CA ILE A 103 2.43 -9.91 -15.14
C ILE A 103 3.35 -10.77 -14.26
N LYS A 104 4.66 -10.80 -14.55
CA LYS A 104 5.65 -11.48 -13.71
C LYS A 104 5.68 -10.85 -12.33
N LYS A 105 5.55 -11.70 -11.31
CA LYS A 105 5.65 -11.27 -9.91
C LYS A 105 7.04 -11.57 -9.37
N LYS A 106 7.61 -10.61 -8.65
CA LYS A 106 8.92 -10.71 -8.04
C LYS A 106 8.79 -10.64 -6.51
N PRO A 107 9.35 -11.61 -5.78
CA PRO A 107 9.42 -11.53 -4.32
C PRO A 107 10.47 -10.49 -3.90
N VAL A 108 10.11 -9.61 -2.98
CA VAL A 108 10.99 -8.62 -2.37
C VAL A 108 10.79 -8.66 -0.85
N SER A 109 11.89 -8.67 -0.10
CA SER A 109 11.86 -8.61 1.36
C SER A 109 11.73 -7.17 1.85
N LEU A 110 10.78 -6.91 2.75
CA LEU A 110 10.58 -5.64 3.45
C LEU A 110 10.78 -5.83 4.95
N ASN A 111 11.41 -4.86 5.63
CA ASN A 111 11.70 -4.95 7.07
C ASN A 111 10.75 -4.05 7.90
N LEU A 112 9.57 -4.57 8.25
CA LEU A 112 8.53 -3.80 8.94
C LEU A 112 8.53 -4.09 10.44
N GLU A 113 8.01 -3.17 11.24
CA GLU A 113 7.73 -3.43 12.66
C GLU A 113 6.81 -4.64 12.84
N SER A 114 7.11 -5.47 13.85
CA SER A 114 6.35 -6.67 14.20
C SER A 114 4.86 -6.40 14.36
N TRP A 115 4.47 -5.33 15.05
CA TRP A 115 3.07 -5.00 15.26
C TRP A 115 2.34 -4.61 13.96
N ILE A 116 3.01 -3.94 13.01
CA ILE A 116 2.45 -3.62 11.69
C ILE A 116 2.19 -4.91 10.94
N TRP A 117 3.15 -5.82 10.99
CA TRP A 117 3.06 -7.12 10.35
C TRP A 117 1.91 -7.98 10.89
N GLU A 118 1.80 -8.07 12.21
CA GLU A 118 0.72 -8.81 12.88
C GLU A 118 -0.64 -8.22 12.53
N LEU A 119 -0.74 -6.89 12.56
CA LEU A 119 -1.96 -6.19 12.19
C LEU A 119 -2.35 -6.48 10.73
N ILE A 120 -1.44 -6.35 9.77
CA ILE A 120 -1.71 -6.67 8.36
C ILE A 120 -2.15 -8.13 8.20
N SER A 121 -1.51 -9.06 8.93
CA SER A 121 -1.86 -10.48 8.91
C SER A 121 -3.28 -10.76 9.40
N ASN A 122 -3.77 -9.97 10.36
CA ASN A 122 -5.15 -10.03 10.83
C ASN A 122 -6.14 -9.38 9.85
N LEU A 123 -5.69 -8.36 9.12
CA LEU A 123 -6.50 -7.56 8.19
C LEU A 123 -6.66 -8.18 6.80
N ASP A 124 -5.75 -9.04 6.34
CA ASP A 124 -5.88 -9.76 5.08
C ASP A 124 -5.09 -11.07 5.08
N PRO A 125 -5.70 -12.21 4.71
CA PRO A 125 -4.98 -13.48 4.62
C PRO A 125 -3.90 -13.49 3.52
N ASN A 126 -3.99 -12.60 2.53
CA ASN A 126 -3.03 -12.44 1.45
C ASN A 126 -2.34 -11.06 1.51
N ARG A 127 -1.22 -11.01 2.23
CA ARG A 127 -0.41 -9.80 2.45
C ARG A 127 0.06 -9.15 1.15
N SER A 128 0.50 -9.94 0.17
CA SER A 128 0.90 -9.41 -1.14
C SER A 128 -0.26 -8.71 -1.85
N ALA A 129 -1.46 -9.32 -1.82
CA ALA A 129 -2.65 -8.67 -2.35
C ALA A 129 -3.02 -7.39 -1.57
N TYR A 130 -2.79 -7.38 -0.26
CA TYR A 130 -3.03 -6.19 0.57
C TYR A 130 -2.12 -5.03 0.18
N PHE A 131 -0.80 -5.23 0.15
CA PHE A 131 0.15 -4.19 -0.27
C PHE A 131 -0.07 -3.74 -1.71
N ARG A 132 -0.41 -4.67 -2.61
CA ARG A 132 -0.81 -4.34 -3.97
C ARG A 132 -2.00 -3.38 -4.00
N ARG A 133 -3.07 -3.68 -3.27
CA ARG A 133 -4.27 -2.81 -3.24
C ARG A 133 -3.97 -1.46 -2.61
N LEU A 134 -3.14 -1.40 -1.57
CA LEU A 134 -2.69 -0.13 -1.00
C LEU A 134 -1.97 0.72 -2.04
N PHE A 135 -1.01 0.12 -2.74
CA PHE A 135 -0.24 0.81 -3.78
C PHE A 135 -1.14 1.32 -4.91
N LEU A 136 -2.00 0.46 -5.46
CA LEU A 136 -2.91 0.86 -6.54
C LEU A 136 -3.89 1.94 -6.10
N ALA A 137 -4.36 1.90 -4.84
CA ALA A 137 -5.22 2.94 -4.29
C ALA A 137 -4.47 4.28 -4.16
N LYS A 138 -3.18 4.28 -3.76
CA LYS A 138 -2.34 5.48 -3.72
C LYS A 138 -2.23 6.10 -5.11
N VAL A 139 -1.71 5.33 -6.07
CA VAL A 139 -1.53 5.75 -7.47
C VAL A 139 -2.84 6.29 -8.05
N LYS A 140 -3.96 5.58 -7.84
CA LYS A 140 -5.27 6.03 -8.31
C LYS A 140 -5.66 7.37 -7.69
N ASN A 141 -5.61 7.47 -6.37
CA ASN A 141 -6.06 8.68 -5.67
C ASN A 141 -5.24 9.89 -6.10
N ASP A 142 -3.90 9.77 -6.17
CA ASP A 142 -3.06 10.90 -6.52
C ASP A 142 -3.25 11.33 -7.98
N LEU A 143 -3.31 10.39 -8.93
CA LEU A 143 -3.53 10.72 -10.34
C LEU A 143 -4.93 11.29 -10.58
N VAL A 144 -5.95 10.82 -9.87
CA VAL A 144 -7.30 11.41 -9.92
C VAL A 144 -7.28 12.82 -9.31
N SER A 145 -6.63 13.00 -8.17
CA SER A 145 -6.49 14.31 -7.53
C SER A 145 -5.70 15.31 -8.37
N ALA A 146 -4.74 14.85 -9.17
CA ALA A 146 -4.02 15.67 -10.13
C ALA A 146 -4.76 15.89 -11.46
N GLY A 147 -5.96 15.33 -11.63
CA GLY A 147 -6.75 15.47 -12.86
C GLY A 147 -6.19 14.70 -14.07
N VAL A 148 -5.24 13.78 -13.85
CA VAL A 148 -4.57 13.03 -14.93
C VAL A 148 -5.45 11.89 -15.45
N ILE A 149 -6.25 11.28 -14.57
CA ILE A 149 -7.16 10.18 -14.90
C ILE A 149 -8.55 10.37 -14.28
N ARG A 150 -9.54 9.66 -14.82
CA ARG A 150 -10.89 9.62 -14.26
C ARG A 150 -11.01 8.64 -13.08
N GLY A 151 -12.00 8.88 -12.22
CA GLY A 151 -12.23 8.09 -10.99
C GLY A 151 -12.60 6.62 -11.22
N ASP A 152 -13.05 6.25 -12.41
CA ASP A 152 -13.40 4.88 -12.81
C ASP A 152 -12.22 4.10 -13.42
N ALA A 153 -11.08 4.74 -13.65
CA ALA A 153 -9.92 4.11 -14.27
C ALA A 153 -9.39 2.89 -13.50
N VAL A 154 -8.96 1.87 -14.25
CA VAL A 154 -8.32 0.66 -13.75
C VAL A 154 -6.79 0.83 -13.82
N ILE A 155 -6.14 0.83 -12.66
CA ILE A 155 -4.70 1.06 -12.56
C ILE A 155 -3.92 -0.15 -13.08
N GLY A 156 -2.90 0.15 -13.88
CA GLY A 156 -1.96 -0.81 -14.46
C GLY A 156 -0.63 -0.12 -14.79
N LYS A 157 0.28 -0.81 -15.48
CA LYS A 157 1.66 -0.30 -15.74
C LYS A 157 1.71 1.13 -16.28
N ILE A 158 0.90 1.45 -17.29
CA ILE A 158 0.85 2.80 -17.90
C ILE A 158 0.59 3.88 -16.84
N HIS A 159 -0.25 3.59 -15.86
CA HIS A 159 -0.53 4.51 -14.76
C HIS A 159 0.63 4.62 -13.77
N GLY A 160 1.41 3.55 -13.57
CA GLY A 160 2.66 3.61 -12.81
C GLY A 160 3.70 4.49 -13.49
N ASP A 161 3.82 4.41 -14.82
CA ASP A 161 4.70 5.30 -15.59
C ASP A 161 4.24 6.76 -15.50
N LEU A 162 2.94 7.04 -15.68
CA LEU A 162 2.37 8.38 -15.46
C LEU A 162 2.61 8.86 -14.02
N TYR A 163 2.44 7.99 -13.03
CA TYR A 163 2.69 8.33 -11.64
C TYR A 163 4.15 8.75 -11.40
N CYS A 164 5.11 8.06 -12.01
CA CYS A 164 6.52 8.46 -11.94
C CYS A 164 6.77 9.83 -12.57
N GLN A 165 6.10 10.15 -13.67
CA GLN A 165 6.27 11.46 -14.34
C GLN A 165 5.76 12.61 -13.46
N TYR A 166 4.61 12.45 -12.81
CA TYR A 166 4.00 13.51 -12.02
C TYR A 166 4.53 13.60 -10.58
N PHE A 167 4.93 12.48 -9.99
CA PHE A 167 5.26 12.38 -8.56
C PHE A 167 6.65 11.80 -8.28
N GLY A 168 7.43 11.45 -9.29
CA GLY A 168 8.83 11.06 -9.13
C GLY A 168 9.74 12.25 -8.79
N PRO A 169 10.92 12.00 -8.20
CA PRO A 169 11.98 13.01 -8.11
C PRO A 169 12.32 13.47 -9.53
N GLY A 170 12.21 14.78 -9.79
CA GLY A 170 12.18 15.39 -11.13
C GLY A 170 13.32 14.93 -12.05
N ASP A 171 13.03 14.67 -13.32
CA ASP A 171 13.34 15.65 -14.37
C ASP A 171 12.19 16.01 -15.34
N THR A 172 10.97 15.52 -15.16
CA THR A 172 9.87 15.87 -16.10
C THR A 172 8.57 16.16 -15.37
N LYS A 173 8.43 17.36 -14.79
CA LYS A 173 7.08 17.93 -14.70
C LYS A 173 6.64 18.21 -16.14
N PRO A 174 5.57 17.61 -16.67
CA PRO A 174 5.02 18.08 -17.92
C PRO A 174 4.61 19.53 -17.69
N GLU A 175 5.23 20.46 -18.42
CA GLU A 175 4.75 21.82 -18.51
C GLU A 175 3.27 21.73 -18.87
N HIS A 176 2.41 22.28 -18.00
CA HIS A 176 0.99 22.40 -18.31
C HIS A 176 0.85 23.33 -19.52
N GLY A 177 0.91 22.72 -20.71
CA GLY A 177 0.49 23.31 -21.95
C GLY A 177 -0.99 23.65 -21.81
N LYS A 178 -1.26 24.96 -21.80
CA LYS A 178 -2.59 25.53 -21.97
C LYS A 178 -3.28 24.83 -23.13
N LEU A 179 -4.38 24.13 -22.86
CA LEU A 179 -5.39 23.89 -23.87
C LEU A 179 -6.28 25.13 -23.87
N GLY A 180 -6.05 25.99 -24.87
CA GLY A 180 -7.03 26.97 -25.32
C GLY A 180 -8.12 26.31 -26.14
#